data_AF-B6D911-F1
#
_entry.id   AF-B6D911-F1
#
_cell.length_a   1.000
_cell.length_b   1.000
_cell.length_c   1.000
_cell.angle_alpha   90.00
_cell.angle_beta   90.00
_cell.angle_gamma   90.00
#
_symmetry.space_group_name_H-M   'P 1'
#
loop_
_entity.id
_entity.type
_entity.pdbx_description
1 polymer ?
#
loop_
_entity_poly.entity_id
_entity_poly.type
_entity_poly.pdbx_seq_one_letter_code
_entity_poly.pdbx_strand_id
1 'polypeptide(L)'
;MQSEECTIIKNPEGFLVDSCTGEVVDFENYTSQDYSNLEYYERVSSSKKKETKKEIRDMKKIVLNYLLSVMSDEEKEMFYKILQKIDEKKLDAAYYLAIYEYVLEREGKVVSREYVKFLKGKGLGSYSIRQKKKILRKILREDSVIHFIYNKYSGDKEEALKIYDLLKRKGILYGKHETRKRILLKYLSDQKLKEKLFEEERMKEIERTILLLNIRDFEGFSFI
;
A
#
# COMPACT_ATOMS: atom_id res chain seq x y z
N MET A 1 -24.11 -35.72 15.40
CA MET A 1 -23.76 -34.55 14.58
C MET A 1 -23.60 -33.39 15.54
N GLN A 2 -22.37 -32.88 15.70
CA GLN A 2 -22.12 -31.72 16.56
C GLN A 2 -22.76 -30.51 15.88
N SER A 3 -23.68 -29.84 16.58
CA SER A 3 -24.20 -28.55 16.16
C SER A 3 -23.07 -27.53 16.25
N GLU A 4 -22.61 -27.03 15.12
CA GLU A 4 -21.69 -25.90 15.07
C GLU A 4 -22.38 -24.70 15.72
N GLU A 5 -21.87 -24.24 16.87
CA GLU A 5 -22.39 -23.07 17.56
C GLU A 5 -22.07 -21.83 16.73
N CYS A 6 -23.12 -21.20 16.20
CA CYS A 6 -22.98 -19.96 15.45
C CYS A 6 -22.52 -18.84 16.39
N THR A 7 -21.36 -18.26 16.09
CA THR A 7 -20.76 -17.16 16.84
C THR A 7 -20.79 -15.87 16.04
N ILE A 8 -20.94 -14.74 16.73
CA ILE A 8 -20.88 -13.42 16.08
C ILE A 8 -19.41 -13.05 15.90
N ILE A 9 -18.94 -13.03 14.65
CA ILE A 9 -17.56 -12.73 14.27
C ILE A 9 -17.49 -11.34 13.64
N LYS A 10 -16.39 -10.64 13.85
CA LYS A 10 -16.14 -9.34 13.21
C LYS A 10 -15.48 -9.54 11.85
N ASN A 11 -16.09 -9.02 10.78
CA ASN A 11 -15.57 -9.16 9.44
C ASN A 11 -14.39 -8.18 9.15
N PRO A 12 -13.65 -8.35 8.03
CA PRO A 12 -12.52 -7.47 7.66
C PRO A 12 -12.93 -6.01 7.44
N GLU A 13 -14.22 -5.76 7.25
CA GLU A 13 -14.81 -4.43 7.06
C GLU A 13 -15.30 -3.82 8.39
N GLY A 14 -15.17 -4.54 9.50
CA GLY A 14 -15.43 -4.09 10.86
C GLY A 14 -16.86 -4.32 11.38
N PHE A 15 -17.72 -4.99 10.62
CA PHE A 15 -19.11 -5.31 10.99
C PHE A 15 -19.20 -6.59 11.81
N LEU A 16 -20.18 -6.67 12.71
CA LEU A 16 -20.55 -7.91 13.39
C LEU A 16 -21.43 -8.76 12.46
N VAL A 17 -20.98 -9.99 12.21
CA VAL A 17 -21.57 -10.90 11.23
C VAL A 17 -21.75 -12.26 11.89
N ASP A 18 -22.87 -12.91 11.65
CA ASP A 18 -23.08 -14.29 12.08
C ASP A 18 -22.16 -15.24 11.29
N SER A 19 -21.35 -16.02 11.99
CA SER A 19 -20.41 -16.98 11.41
C SER A 19 -21.05 -18.05 10.51
N CYS A 20 -22.31 -18.38 10.74
CA CYS A 20 -23.02 -19.44 10.02
C CYS A 20 -23.75 -18.94 8.78
N THR A 21 -24.39 -17.77 8.89
CA THR A 21 -25.24 -17.22 7.80
C THR A 21 -24.54 -16.14 7.00
N GLY A 22 -23.48 -15.53 7.54
CA GLY A 22 -22.83 -14.37 6.92
C GLY A 22 -23.67 -13.09 6.98
N GLU A 23 -24.77 -13.10 7.73
CA GLU A 23 -25.66 -11.94 7.87
C GLU A 23 -25.08 -10.92 8.83
N VAL A 24 -25.10 -9.65 8.42
CA VAL A 24 -24.64 -8.52 9.25
C VAL A 24 -25.69 -8.24 10.31
N VAL A 25 -25.33 -8.40 11.58
CA VAL A 25 -26.24 -8.26 12.73
C VAL A 25 -26.43 -6.78 13.13
N ASP A 26 -25.56 -5.88 12.64
CA ASP A 26 -25.64 -4.43 12.86
C ASP A 26 -26.66 -3.75 11.91
N PHE A 27 -27.97 -3.96 12.14
CA PHE A 27 -29.02 -3.18 11.47
C PHE A 27 -29.39 -1.92 12.29
N GLU A 28 -28.68 -0.81 12.06
CA GLU A 28 -29.21 0.52 12.39
C GLU A 28 -29.92 1.09 11.15
N ASN A 29 -31.26 1.03 11.17
CA ASN A 29 -32.25 1.73 10.35
C ASN A 29 -31.77 2.30 9.00
N TYR A 30 -32.02 1.55 7.91
CA TYR A 30 -32.13 2.14 6.58
C TYR A 30 -33.39 3.02 6.54
N THR A 31 -33.24 4.34 6.68
CA THR A 31 -34.25 5.27 6.20
C THR A 31 -34.29 5.16 4.68
N SER A 32 -35.45 4.79 4.13
CA SER A 32 -35.73 4.75 2.70
C SER A 32 -35.32 6.08 2.04
N GLN A 33 -34.21 6.09 1.30
CA GLN A 33 -33.83 7.25 0.49
C GLN A 33 -34.54 7.16 -0.86
N ASP A 34 -35.42 8.12 -1.11
CA ASP A 34 -36.09 8.34 -2.38
C ASP A 34 -35.09 8.78 -3.45
N TYR A 35 -34.98 8.04 -4.55
CA TYR A 35 -34.04 8.30 -5.66
C TYR A 35 -34.59 9.27 -6.71
N SER A 36 -35.58 10.09 -6.36
CA SER A 36 -36.29 10.99 -7.28
C SER A 36 -35.49 12.22 -7.73
N ASN A 37 -34.29 12.47 -7.19
CA ASN A 37 -33.45 13.63 -7.53
C ASN A 37 -32.20 13.27 -8.37
N LEU A 38 -32.34 12.45 -9.40
CA LEU A 38 -31.33 12.32 -10.45
C LEU A 38 -31.41 13.52 -11.40
N GLU A 39 -30.90 14.67 -10.96
CA GLU A 39 -30.71 15.84 -11.84
C GLU A 39 -29.59 15.57 -12.86
N TYR A 40 -29.94 15.70 -14.14
CA TYR A 40 -29.02 15.66 -15.27
C TYR A 40 -27.98 16.78 -15.16
N TYR A 41 -26.71 16.47 -15.45
CA TYR A 41 -25.57 17.39 -15.36
C TYR A 41 -25.76 18.67 -16.19
N GLU A 42 -26.12 19.78 -15.54
CA GLU A 42 -26.00 21.12 -16.12
C GLU A 42 -24.58 21.69 -15.98
N ARG A 43 -24.16 22.47 -16.96
CA ARG A 43 -22.84 23.11 -17.06
C ARG A 43 -22.58 24.00 -15.84
N VAL A 44 -21.66 23.57 -14.97
CA VAL A 44 -21.31 24.26 -13.73
C VAL A 44 -20.66 25.63 -13.99
N SER A 45 -21.33 26.69 -13.53
CA SER A 45 -20.87 28.08 -13.56
C SER A 45 -19.56 28.31 -12.78
N SER A 46 -18.82 29.37 -13.13
CA SER A 46 -17.53 29.71 -12.53
C SER A 46 -17.60 30.10 -11.05
N SER A 47 -18.76 30.56 -10.56
CA SER A 47 -19.04 30.82 -9.13
C SER A 47 -19.12 29.53 -8.31
N LYS A 48 -19.89 28.53 -8.77
CA LYS A 48 -19.94 27.19 -8.17
C LYS A 48 -18.56 26.53 -8.09
N LYS A 49 -17.67 26.77 -9.08
CA LYS A 49 -16.26 26.30 -9.05
C LYS A 49 -15.41 26.95 -7.95
N LYS A 50 -15.73 28.16 -7.47
CA LYS A 50 -15.01 28.80 -6.36
C LYS A 50 -15.51 28.32 -5.00
N GLU A 51 -16.82 28.11 -4.86
CA GLU A 51 -17.45 27.57 -3.65
C GLU A 51 -17.01 26.13 -3.38
N THR A 52 -17.13 25.25 -4.39
CA THR A 52 -16.64 23.86 -4.32
C THR A 52 -15.15 23.77 -3.95
N LYS A 53 -14.30 24.69 -4.43
CA LYS A 53 -12.88 24.73 -4.03
C LYS A 53 -12.67 25.08 -2.56
N LYS A 54 -13.51 25.96 -1.98
CA LYS A 54 -13.45 26.27 -0.54
C LYS A 54 -13.90 25.07 0.28
N GLU A 55 -15.04 24.47 -0.08
CA GLU A 55 -15.57 23.26 0.57
C GLU A 55 -14.56 22.10 0.55
N ILE A 56 -13.91 21.86 -0.59
CA ILE A 56 -12.86 20.83 -0.70
C ILE A 56 -11.66 21.15 0.22
N ARG A 57 -11.28 22.42 0.35
CA ARG A 57 -10.16 22.84 1.22
C ARG A 57 -10.50 22.63 2.69
N ASP A 58 -11.73 22.93 3.08
CA ASP A 58 -12.20 22.76 4.45
C ASP A 58 -12.33 21.28 4.80
N MET A 59 -12.80 20.44 3.87
CA MET A 59 -12.83 18.99 4.04
C MET A 59 -11.43 18.37 4.20
N LYS A 60 -10.42 18.83 3.45
CA LYS A 60 -9.03 18.39 3.64
C LYS A 60 -8.54 18.67 5.06
N LYS A 61 -8.81 19.87 5.59
CA LYS A 61 -8.39 20.26 6.94
C LYS A 61 -9.11 19.45 8.01
N ILE A 62 -10.42 19.27 7.88
CA ILE A 62 -11.22 18.48 8.82
C ILE A 62 -10.70 17.05 8.91
N VAL A 63 -10.45 16.42 7.75
CA VAL A 63 -9.89 15.06 7.70
C VAL A 63 -8.48 15.01 8.27
N LEU A 64 -7.61 15.96 7.93
CA LEU A 64 -6.24 15.98 8.45
C LEU A 64 -6.22 16.12 9.97
N ASN A 65 -7.02 17.03 10.53
CA ASN A 65 -7.10 17.23 11.98
C ASN A 65 -7.60 15.97 12.69
N TYR A 66 -8.63 15.32 12.13
CA TYR A 66 -9.13 14.06 12.66
C TYR A 66 -8.08 12.96 12.65
N LEU A 67 -7.35 12.81 11.53
CA LEU A 67 -6.28 11.81 11.44
C LEU A 67 -5.17 12.08 12.46
N LEU A 68 -4.76 13.34 12.63
CA LEU A 68 -3.73 13.71 13.59
C LEU A 68 -4.15 13.50 15.05
N SER A 69 -5.45 13.57 15.36
CA SER A 69 -5.95 13.27 16.71
C SER A 69 -6.02 11.78 17.03
N VAL A 70 -6.14 10.92 16.01
CA VAL A 70 -6.29 9.47 16.19
C VAL A 70 -4.96 8.72 16.03
N MET A 71 -4.03 9.24 15.24
CA MET A 71 -2.74 8.59 15.00
C MET A 71 -1.79 8.68 16.19
N SER A 72 -1.01 7.62 16.43
CA SER A 72 0.17 7.67 17.30
C SER A 72 1.30 8.48 16.68
N ASP A 73 2.34 8.82 17.44
CA ASP A 73 3.46 9.60 16.91
C ASP A 73 4.29 8.82 15.88
N GLU A 74 4.43 7.50 16.04
CA GLU A 74 5.05 6.62 15.03
C GLU A 74 4.23 6.56 13.74
N GLU A 75 2.89 6.46 13.86
CA GLU A 75 1.97 6.46 12.72
C GLU A 75 2.02 7.81 11.99
N LYS A 76 2.11 8.93 12.72
CA LYS A 76 2.28 10.28 12.14
C LYS A 76 3.58 10.39 11.35
N GLU A 77 4.70 9.89 11.87
CA GLU A 77 5.96 9.93 11.13
C GLU A 77 5.87 9.18 9.80
N MET A 78 5.31 7.96 9.82
CA MET A 78 5.11 7.18 8.61
C MET A 78 4.14 7.86 7.63
N PHE A 79 3.07 8.44 8.15
CA PHE A 79 2.11 9.21 7.39
C PHE A 79 2.79 10.35 6.64
N TYR A 80 3.57 11.20 7.33
CA TYR A 80 4.29 12.31 6.71
C TYR A 80 5.38 11.86 5.73
N LYS A 81 6.11 10.78 6.02
CA LYS A 81 7.09 10.18 5.09
C LYS A 81 6.44 9.76 3.77
N ILE A 82 5.21 9.25 3.80
CA ILE A 82 4.45 8.91 2.59
C ILE A 82 3.95 10.18 1.90
N LEU A 83 3.44 11.13 2.67
CA LEU A 83 2.88 12.39 2.19
C LEU A 83 3.90 13.21 1.38
N GLN A 84 5.15 13.26 1.84
CA GLN A 84 6.27 13.92 1.14
C GLN A 84 6.59 13.32 -0.24
N LYS A 85 6.23 12.06 -0.49
CA LYS A 85 6.47 11.40 -1.78
C LYS A 85 5.40 11.73 -2.84
N ILE A 86 4.37 12.50 -2.48
CA ILE A 86 3.21 12.76 -3.33
C ILE A 86 3.08 14.27 -3.58
N ASP A 87 2.80 14.66 -4.82
CA ASP A 87 2.55 16.07 -5.16
C ASP A 87 1.33 16.62 -4.39
N GLU A 88 1.51 17.75 -3.69
CA GLU A 88 0.43 18.40 -2.92
C GLU A 88 -0.82 18.71 -3.75
N LYS A 89 -0.65 19.00 -5.05
CA LYS A 89 -1.76 19.29 -5.97
C LYS A 89 -2.70 18.10 -6.19
N LYS A 90 -2.23 16.86 -5.96
CA LYS A 90 -3.00 15.62 -6.14
C LYS A 90 -3.65 15.13 -4.85
N LEU A 91 -3.30 15.71 -3.70
CA LEU A 91 -3.82 15.32 -2.41
C LEU A 91 -5.25 15.85 -2.24
N ASP A 92 -6.22 14.94 -2.15
CA ASP A 92 -7.59 15.21 -1.72
C ASP A 92 -7.87 14.55 -0.36
N ALA A 93 -9.03 14.84 0.23
CA ALA A 93 -9.42 14.26 1.52
C ALA A 93 -9.40 12.72 1.52
N ALA A 94 -9.83 12.11 0.41
CA ALA A 94 -9.77 10.66 0.21
C ALA A 94 -8.32 10.13 0.14
N TYR A 95 -7.38 10.92 -0.37
CA TYR A 95 -5.95 10.58 -0.37
C TYR A 95 -5.36 10.50 1.03
N TYR A 96 -5.66 11.46 1.90
CA TYR A 96 -5.20 11.43 3.29
C TYR A 96 -5.73 10.20 4.03
N LEU A 97 -7.01 9.89 3.85
CA LEU A 97 -7.61 8.68 4.41
C LEU A 97 -6.96 7.41 3.86
N ALA A 98 -6.66 7.37 2.55
CA ALA A 98 -5.99 6.23 1.94
C ALA A 98 -4.56 6.02 2.45
N ILE A 99 -3.83 7.10 2.78
CA ILE A 99 -2.50 7.01 3.42
C ILE A 99 -2.67 6.44 4.83
N TYR A 100 -3.61 6.94 5.62
CA TYR A 100 -3.87 6.47 6.98
C TYR A 100 -4.24 4.97 7.01
N GLU A 101 -5.21 4.54 6.21
CA GLU A 101 -5.58 3.13 6.14
C GLU A 101 -4.44 2.23 5.65
N TYR A 102 -3.49 2.80 4.89
CA TYR A 102 -2.31 2.08 4.44
C TYR A 102 -1.26 1.93 5.54
N VAL A 103 -1.09 2.96 6.39
CA VAL A 103 -0.24 2.87 7.59
C VAL A 103 -0.79 1.80 8.54
N LEU A 104 -2.10 1.83 8.81
CA LEU A 104 -2.74 0.80 9.64
C LEU A 104 -2.58 -0.62 9.09
N GLU A 105 -2.75 -0.81 7.78
CA GLU A 105 -2.55 -2.12 7.14
C GLU A 105 -1.13 -2.66 7.34
N ARG A 106 -0.11 -1.79 7.29
CA ARG A 106 1.28 -2.19 7.50
C ARG A 106 1.57 -2.64 8.93
N GLU A 107 0.88 -2.06 9.90
CA GLU A 107 0.98 -2.46 11.31
C GLU A 107 0.06 -3.63 11.67
N GLY A 108 -0.71 -4.17 10.71
CA GLY A 108 -1.67 -5.24 10.96
C GLY A 108 -2.90 -4.79 11.77
N LYS A 109 -3.13 -3.49 11.88
CA LYS A 109 -4.25 -2.90 12.62
C LYS A 109 -5.50 -2.79 11.74
N VAL A 110 -6.67 -2.96 12.36
CA VAL A 110 -7.97 -2.77 11.71
C VAL A 110 -8.50 -1.37 12.03
N VAL A 111 -9.21 -0.81 11.06
CA VAL A 111 -9.84 0.50 11.18
C VAL A 111 -10.89 0.52 12.31
N SER A 112 -10.92 1.60 13.10
CA SER A 112 -11.82 1.74 14.24
C SER A 112 -13.28 2.00 13.82
N ARG A 113 -14.25 1.65 14.68
CA ARG A 113 -15.68 1.93 14.43
C ARG A 113 -15.98 3.43 14.35
N GLU A 114 -15.24 4.23 15.12
CA GLU A 114 -15.33 5.69 15.12
C GLU A 114 -14.91 6.28 13.77
N TYR A 115 -13.87 5.73 13.16
CA TYR A 115 -13.46 6.11 11.81
C TYR A 115 -14.55 5.83 10.78
N VAL A 116 -15.21 4.67 10.85
CA VAL A 116 -16.32 4.33 9.94
C VAL A 116 -17.49 5.30 10.11
N LYS A 117 -17.82 5.67 11.36
CA LYS A 117 -18.84 6.69 11.65
C LYS A 117 -18.43 8.07 11.11
N PHE A 118 -17.16 8.44 11.25
CA PHE A 118 -16.61 9.68 10.69
C PHE A 118 -16.71 9.72 9.16
N LEU A 119 -16.37 8.63 8.46
CA LEU A 119 -16.51 8.54 7.01
C LEU A 119 -17.96 8.74 6.56
N LYS A 120 -18.90 8.05 7.21
CA LYS A 120 -20.35 8.18 6.91
C LYS A 120 -20.84 9.61 7.15
N GLY A 121 -20.49 10.20 8.29
CA GLY A 121 -20.88 11.57 8.65
C GLY A 121 -20.29 12.66 7.76
N LYS A 122 -19.22 12.36 7.02
CA LYS A 122 -18.58 13.29 6.07
C LYS A 122 -18.86 12.98 4.60
N GLY A 123 -19.67 11.96 4.30
CA GLY A 123 -20.00 11.58 2.92
C GLY A 123 -18.79 11.08 2.11
N LEU A 124 -17.74 10.60 2.77
CA LEU A 124 -16.53 10.10 2.10
C LEU A 124 -16.72 8.62 1.77
N GLY A 125 -16.99 8.34 0.49
CA GLY A 125 -17.27 6.98 0.03
C GLY A 125 -16.04 6.07 0.10
N SER A 126 -16.21 4.88 0.67
CA SER A 126 -15.18 3.82 0.76
C SER A 126 -14.55 3.47 -0.60
N TYR A 127 -15.33 3.54 -1.67
CA TYR A 127 -14.86 3.30 -3.03
C TYR A 127 -13.77 4.28 -3.46
N SER A 128 -13.92 5.57 -3.13
CA SER A 128 -12.95 6.61 -3.49
C SER A 128 -11.60 6.37 -2.78
N ILE A 129 -11.65 6.06 -1.49
CA ILE A 129 -10.49 5.73 -0.66
C ILE A 129 -9.78 4.50 -1.22
N ARG A 130 -10.53 3.44 -1.55
CA ARG A 130 -9.99 2.22 -2.19
C ARG A 130 -9.24 2.51 -3.49
N GLN A 131 -9.79 3.38 -4.34
CA GLN A 131 -9.14 3.76 -5.60
C GLN A 131 -7.85 4.55 -5.34
N LYS A 132 -7.86 5.51 -4.41
CA LYS A 132 -6.66 6.26 -4.02
C LYS A 132 -5.60 5.34 -3.41
N LYS A 133 -5.98 4.34 -2.61
CA LYS A 133 -5.07 3.33 -2.06
C LYS A 133 -4.45 2.45 -3.13
N LYS A 134 -5.18 2.11 -4.20
CA LYS A 134 -4.59 1.44 -5.38
C LYS A 134 -3.53 2.31 -6.07
N ILE A 135 -3.78 3.61 -6.21
CA ILE A 135 -2.82 4.56 -6.77
C ILE A 135 -1.61 4.71 -5.83
N LEU A 136 -1.85 4.83 -4.53
CA LEU A 136 -0.83 4.90 -3.49
C LEU A 136 0.16 3.74 -3.59
N ARG A 137 -0.34 2.49 -3.70
CA ARG A 137 0.48 1.30 -3.89
C ARG A 137 1.35 1.35 -5.14
N LYS A 138 0.84 1.93 -6.24
CA LYS A 138 1.63 2.14 -7.47
C LYS A 138 2.72 3.20 -7.29
N ILE A 139 2.41 4.31 -6.62
CA ILE A 139 3.35 5.42 -6.37
C ILE A 139 4.44 5.00 -5.41
N LEU A 140 4.08 4.33 -4.31
CA LEU A 140 5.02 3.82 -3.32
C LEU A 140 5.87 2.66 -3.84
N ARG A 141 5.59 2.15 -5.06
CA ARG A 141 6.29 1.03 -5.69
C ARG A 141 6.53 -0.13 -4.72
N GLU A 142 5.53 -0.46 -3.91
CA GLU A 142 5.58 -1.73 -3.21
C GLU A 142 5.41 -2.81 -4.26
N ASP A 143 6.54 -3.41 -4.64
CA ASP A 143 6.49 -4.65 -5.38
C ASP A 143 5.66 -5.63 -4.54
N SER A 144 4.56 -6.12 -5.12
CA SER A 144 3.68 -7.13 -4.49
C SER A 144 4.45 -8.33 -3.90
N VAL A 145 5.65 -8.60 -4.42
CA VAL A 145 6.59 -9.60 -3.94
C VAL A 145 7.25 -9.16 -2.63
N ILE A 146 7.64 -7.89 -2.49
CA ILE A 146 8.16 -7.31 -1.23
C ILE A 146 7.08 -7.40 -0.14
N HIS A 147 5.83 -7.04 -0.45
CA HIS A 147 4.71 -7.21 0.48
C HIS A 147 4.52 -8.68 0.87
N PHE A 148 4.69 -9.62 -0.06
CA PHE A 148 4.66 -11.05 0.25
C PHE A 148 5.79 -11.45 1.22
N ILE A 149 7.02 -10.94 1.00
CA ILE A 149 8.17 -11.24 1.85
C ILE A 149 7.94 -10.75 3.30
N TYR A 150 7.46 -9.53 3.48
CA TYR A 150 7.26 -8.99 4.84
C TYR A 150 6.10 -9.61 5.60
N ASN A 151 4.98 -9.90 4.91
CA ASN A 151 3.70 -10.21 5.58
C ASN A 151 3.32 -11.70 5.53
N LYS A 152 3.79 -12.47 4.54
CA LYS A 152 3.34 -13.85 4.31
C LYS A 152 4.46 -14.89 4.30
N TYR A 153 5.71 -14.49 4.16
CA TYR A 153 6.84 -15.41 4.17
C TYR A 153 7.28 -15.70 5.62
N SER A 154 7.40 -16.98 5.95
CA SER A 154 7.73 -17.47 7.30
C SER A 154 9.21 -17.73 7.52
N GLY A 155 10.03 -17.69 6.47
CA GLY A 155 11.49 -17.86 6.57
C GLY A 155 12.21 -16.54 6.83
N ASP A 156 13.53 -16.54 6.62
CA ASP A 156 14.35 -15.33 6.79
C ASP A 156 13.98 -14.25 5.75
N LYS A 157 13.46 -13.13 6.26
CA LYS A 157 12.98 -12.01 5.45
C LYS A 157 14.12 -11.22 4.84
N GLU A 158 15.25 -11.11 5.54
CA GLU A 158 16.42 -10.36 5.05
C GLU A 158 17.07 -11.06 3.86
N GLU A 159 17.23 -12.39 3.95
CA GLU A 159 17.72 -13.19 2.83
C GLU A 159 16.78 -13.13 1.63
N ALA A 160 15.47 -13.20 1.86
CA ALA A 160 14.47 -13.12 0.80
C ALA A 160 14.50 -11.76 0.08
N LEU A 161 14.74 -10.66 0.80
CA LEU A 161 14.93 -9.34 0.22
C LEU A 161 16.21 -9.24 -0.60
N LYS A 162 17.33 -9.75 -0.07
CA LYS A 162 18.60 -9.78 -0.82
C LYS A 162 18.42 -10.52 -2.14
N ILE A 163 17.93 -11.76 -2.10
CA ILE A 163 17.71 -12.57 -3.31
C ILE A 163 16.74 -11.88 -4.26
N TYR A 164 15.68 -11.25 -3.74
CA TYR A 164 14.74 -10.50 -4.56
C TYR A 164 15.40 -9.36 -5.34
N ASP A 165 16.21 -8.54 -4.67
CA ASP A 165 16.94 -7.43 -5.28
C ASP A 165 17.95 -7.92 -6.32
N LEU A 166 18.61 -9.05 -6.07
CA LEU A 166 19.50 -9.70 -7.03
C LEU A 166 18.77 -10.15 -8.29
N LEU A 167 17.65 -10.86 -8.13
CA LEU A 167 16.83 -11.31 -9.24
C LEU A 167 16.26 -10.13 -10.04
N LYS A 168 15.97 -9.02 -9.37
CA LYS A 168 15.50 -7.77 -9.99
C LYS A 168 16.61 -7.09 -10.80
N ARG A 169 17.82 -6.96 -10.24
CA ARG A 169 19.00 -6.41 -10.94
C ARG A 169 19.38 -7.22 -12.17
N LYS A 170 19.29 -8.55 -12.09
CA LYS A 170 19.59 -9.45 -13.22
C LYS A 170 18.45 -9.55 -14.24
N GLY A 171 17.28 -8.93 -14.00
CA GLY A 171 16.14 -8.99 -14.90
C GLY A 171 15.45 -10.37 -14.98
N ILE A 172 15.73 -11.26 -14.03
CA ILE A 172 15.18 -12.63 -13.99
C ILE A 172 13.71 -12.61 -13.53
N LEU A 173 13.29 -11.57 -12.81
CA LEU A 173 11.90 -11.37 -12.42
C LEU A 173 11.07 -10.84 -13.59
N TYR A 174 10.39 -11.75 -14.29
CA TYR A 174 9.48 -11.39 -15.39
C TYR A 174 8.01 -11.74 -15.09
N GLY A 175 7.13 -11.10 -15.87
CA GLY A 175 5.70 -11.38 -15.86
C GLY A 175 4.91 -10.73 -14.72
N LYS A 176 3.74 -11.32 -14.44
CA LYS A 176 2.77 -10.87 -13.42
C LYS A 176 3.27 -11.17 -12.00
N HIS A 177 2.61 -10.61 -11.00
CA HIS A 177 3.00 -10.78 -9.59
C HIS A 177 3.13 -12.24 -9.13
N GLU A 178 2.23 -13.12 -9.57
CA GLU A 178 2.25 -14.55 -9.24
C GLU A 178 3.49 -15.27 -9.79
N THR A 179 3.89 -14.97 -11.03
CA THR A 179 5.08 -15.59 -11.65
C THR A 179 6.34 -15.12 -10.94
N ARG A 180 6.45 -13.82 -10.63
CA ARG A 180 7.56 -13.27 -9.85
C ARG A 180 7.67 -13.90 -8.47
N LYS A 181 6.54 -14.14 -7.80
CA LYS A 181 6.50 -14.83 -6.51
C LYS A 181 6.95 -16.29 -6.62
N ARG A 182 6.51 -17.03 -7.64
CA ARG A 182 6.96 -18.41 -7.89
C ARG A 182 8.46 -18.47 -8.16
N ILE A 183 8.98 -17.53 -8.95
CA ILE A 183 10.42 -17.42 -9.21
C ILE A 183 11.17 -17.19 -7.90
N LEU A 184 10.76 -16.21 -7.09
CA LEU A 184 11.37 -15.97 -5.77
C LEU A 184 11.35 -17.24 -4.90
N LEU A 185 10.20 -17.91 -4.76
CA LEU A 185 10.08 -19.12 -3.94
C LEU A 185 10.97 -20.26 -4.45
N LYS A 186 11.10 -20.43 -5.76
CA LYS A 186 12.00 -21.41 -6.36
C LYS A 186 13.46 -21.15 -6.00
N TYR A 187 13.90 -19.89 -6.06
CA TYR A 187 15.24 -19.51 -5.61
C TYR A 187 15.41 -19.58 -4.10
N LEU A 188 14.33 -19.46 -3.32
CA LEU A 188 14.38 -19.62 -1.86
C LEU A 188 14.44 -21.09 -1.43
N SER A 189 13.86 -22.01 -2.19
CA SER A 189 13.90 -23.45 -1.90
C SER A 189 15.16 -24.14 -2.39
N ASP A 190 15.69 -23.77 -3.56
CA ASP A 190 16.83 -24.47 -4.19
C ASP A 190 18.19 -23.86 -3.80
N GLN A 191 18.92 -24.53 -2.92
CA GLN A 191 20.23 -24.07 -2.42
C GLN A 191 21.29 -23.93 -3.53
N LYS A 192 21.31 -24.86 -4.50
CA LYS A 192 22.22 -24.78 -5.66
C LYS A 192 21.98 -23.55 -6.55
N LEU A 193 20.72 -23.11 -6.66
CA LEU A 193 20.39 -21.92 -7.46
C LEU A 193 20.75 -20.63 -6.71
N LYS A 194 20.67 -20.63 -5.37
CA LYS A 194 21.15 -19.52 -4.54
C LYS A 194 22.65 -19.33 -4.70
N GLU A 195 23.43 -20.39 -4.51
CA GLU A 195 24.89 -20.34 -4.57
C GLU A 195 25.39 -19.79 -5.91
N LYS A 196 24.86 -20.32 -7.03
CA LYS A 196 25.16 -19.79 -8.37
C LYS A 196 24.85 -18.29 -8.49
N LEU A 197 23.76 -17.82 -7.89
CA LEU A 197 23.36 -16.43 -7.98
C LEU A 197 24.34 -15.49 -7.27
N PHE A 198 24.85 -15.93 -6.10
CA PHE A 198 25.85 -15.21 -5.33
C PHE A 198 27.24 -15.30 -5.96
N GLU A 199 27.64 -16.46 -6.47
CA GLU A 199 28.93 -16.63 -7.17
C GLU A 199 29.03 -15.71 -8.39
N GLU A 200 27.97 -15.64 -9.21
CA GLU A 200 27.92 -14.72 -10.35
C GLU A 200 28.02 -13.25 -9.95
N GLU A 201 27.55 -12.87 -8.75
CA GLU A 201 27.74 -11.49 -8.26
C GLU A 201 29.18 -11.24 -7.82
N ARG A 202 29.77 -12.17 -7.08
CA ARG A 202 31.17 -12.07 -6.65
C ARG A 202 32.11 -11.98 -7.87
N MET A 203 31.84 -12.76 -8.91
CA MET A 203 32.61 -12.71 -10.16
C MET A 203 32.47 -11.35 -10.86
N LYS A 204 31.28 -10.76 -10.91
CA LYS A 204 31.08 -9.40 -11.48
C LYS A 204 31.75 -8.31 -10.66
N GLU A 205 31.79 -8.43 -9.35
CA GLU A 205 32.56 -7.51 -8.50
C GLU A 205 34.05 -7.64 -8.76
N ILE A 206 34.56 -8.87 -8.86
CA ILE A 206 35.96 -9.15 -9.21
C ILE A 206 36.29 -8.54 -10.59
N GLU A 207 35.48 -8.78 -11.62
CA GLU A 207 35.63 -8.17 -12.95
C GLU A 207 35.70 -6.65 -12.89
N ARG A 208 34.82 -5.99 -12.13
CA ARG A 208 34.84 -4.53 -11.95
C ARG A 208 36.09 -4.05 -11.24
N THR A 209 36.54 -4.76 -10.20
CA THR A 209 37.77 -4.40 -9.49
C THR A 209 39.01 -4.58 -10.38
N ILE A 210 39.06 -5.64 -11.19
CA ILE A 210 40.13 -5.86 -12.18
C ILE A 210 40.11 -4.75 -13.24
N LEU A 211 38.94 -4.38 -13.75
CA LEU A 211 38.81 -3.26 -14.70
C LEU A 211 39.28 -1.94 -14.10
N LEU A 212 38.93 -1.65 -12.84
CA LEU A 212 39.37 -0.44 -12.14
C LEU A 212 40.89 -0.44 -11.89
N LEU A 213 41.48 -1.59 -11.55
CA LEU A 213 42.93 -1.73 -11.40
C LEU A 213 43.63 -1.52 -12.75
N ASN A 214 43.12 -2.12 -13.82
CA ASN A 214 43.67 -1.95 -15.18
C ASN A 214 43.60 -0.49 -15.67
N ILE A 215 42.55 0.26 -15.32
CA ILE A 215 42.45 1.69 -15.66
C ILE A 215 43.48 2.51 -14.86
N ARG A 216 43.68 2.19 -13.58
CA ARG A 216 44.68 2.84 -12.72
C ARG A 216 46.11 2.64 -13.23
N ASP A 217 46.42 1.44 -13.70
CA ASP A 217 47.72 1.11 -14.27
C ASP A 217 47.96 1.84 -15.61
N PHE A 218 46.90 2.17 -16.36
CA PHE A 218 46.98 2.96 -17.59
C PHE A 218 47.26 4.46 -17.34
N GLU A 219 46.68 5.06 -16.29
CA GLU A 219 46.97 6.46 -15.91
C GLU A 219 48.37 6.64 -15.29
N GLY A 220 48.97 5.56 -14.74
CA GLY A 220 50.35 5.55 -14.27
C GLY A 220 51.40 5.57 -15.40
N PHE A 221 51.02 5.17 -16.61
CA PHE A 221 51.93 5.11 -17.77
C PHE A 221 52.02 6.41 -18.58
N SER A 222 51.20 7.43 -18.27
CA SER A 222 51.17 8.70 -19.02
C SER A 222 52.00 9.85 -18.42
N PHE A 223 52.94 9.57 -17.51
CA PHE A 223 53.85 10.58 -16.93
C PHE A 223 55.33 10.16 -16.91
N ILE A 224 55.86 9.68 -18.03
CA ILE A 224 57.32 9.66 -18.31
C ILE A 224 57.56 10.23 -19.69
#